data_AF-A0A6G3ZDW4-F1
#
_entry.id   AF-A0A6G3ZDW4-F1
#
_cell.length_a   1.000
_cell.length_b   1.000
_cell.length_c   1.000
_cell.angle_alpha   90.00
_cell.angle_beta   90.00
_cell.angle_gamma   90.00
#
_symmetry.space_group_name_H-M   'P 1'
#
loop_
_entity.id
_entity.type
_entity.pdbx_description
1 polymer ?
#
loop_
_entity_poly.entity_id
_entity_poly.type
_entity_poly.pdbx_seq_one_letter_code
_entity_poly.pdbx_strand_id
1 'polypeptide(L)'
;MADDTDVLLKFYEEDWQQARQAEDQRTAITNITLIIVPALVGFISQTGFSISALPLTLLLIVLGIYGAVTSQKLYERHCYFSDRSGFWREKINELHPKLEINQIRNNARSKHTKRFKYLEKIRLYSLWLALHLLVALIGLILTIVVLW
;
A
#
# COMPACT_ATOMS: atom_id res chain seq x y z
N MET A 1 29.92 -24.42 -8.61
CA MET A 1 29.83 -22.95 -8.72
C MET A 1 28.40 -22.66 -9.15
N ALA A 2 27.70 -21.74 -8.49
CA ALA A 2 26.34 -21.39 -8.88
C ALA A 2 26.36 -20.86 -10.32
N ASP A 3 25.39 -21.25 -11.14
CA ASP A 3 25.24 -20.69 -12.48
C ASP A 3 24.93 -19.19 -12.36
N ASP A 4 25.41 -18.37 -13.29
CA ASP A 4 25.16 -16.92 -13.27
C ASP A 4 23.64 -16.63 -13.24
N THR A 5 22.86 -17.49 -13.87
CA THR A 5 21.39 -17.46 -13.84
C THR A 5 20.84 -17.68 -12.43
N ASP A 6 21.41 -18.62 -11.66
CA ASP A 6 20.96 -18.92 -10.30
C ASP A 6 21.17 -17.71 -9.37
N VAL A 7 22.28 -17.00 -9.55
CA VAL A 7 22.58 -15.77 -8.81
C VAL A 7 21.55 -14.68 -9.14
N LEU A 8 21.24 -14.48 -10.43
CA LEU A 8 20.24 -13.50 -10.86
C LEU A 8 18.83 -13.85 -10.37
N LEU A 9 18.44 -15.12 -10.42
CA LEU A 9 17.16 -15.60 -9.91
C LEU A 9 17.04 -15.35 -8.40
N LYS A 10 18.11 -15.57 -7.64
CA LYS A 10 18.11 -15.30 -6.21
C LYS A 10 17.87 -13.81 -5.90
N PHE A 11 18.57 -12.90 -6.59
CA PHE A 11 18.33 -11.45 -6.41
C PHE A 11 16.92 -11.04 -6.85
N TYR A 12 16.40 -11.65 -7.92
CA TYR A 12 15.03 -11.46 -8.36
C TYR A 12 14.01 -11.88 -7.28
N GLU A 13 14.20 -13.05 -6.67
CA GLU A 13 13.34 -13.56 -5.59
C GLU A 13 13.40 -12.69 -4.34
N GLU A 14 14.60 -12.28 -3.92
CA GLU A 14 14.80 -11.38 -2.79
C GLU A 14 14.04 -10.06 -2.99
N ASP A 15 14.12 -9.46 -4.18
CA ASP A 15 13.39 -8.23 -4.49
C ASP A 15 11.88 -8.40 -4.47
N TRP A 16 11.37 -9.52 -5.00
CA TRP A 16 9.94 -9.81 -4.92
C TRP A 16 9.46 -10.03 -3.48
N GLN A 17 10.28 -10.67 -2.64
CA GLN A 17 9.97 -10.82 -1.22
C GLN A 17 9.90 -9.46 -0.52
N GLN A 18 10.85 -8.56 -0.78
CA GLN A 18 10.85 -7.20 -0.23
C GLN A 18 9.65 -6.38 -0.74
N ALA A 19 9.32 -6.48 -2.03
CA ALA A 19 8.14 -5.83 -2.61
C ALA A 19 6.84 -6.31 -1.97
N ARG A 20 6.74 -7.62 -1.69
CA ARG A 20 5.57 -8.22 -1.01
C ARG A 20 5.50 -7.79 0.44
N GLN A 21 6.62 -7.81 1.16
CA GLN A 21 6.68 -7.38 2.55
C GLN A 21 6.20 -5.94 2.73
N ALA A 22 6.51 -5.04 1.78
CA ALA A 22 6.01 -3.67 1.81
C ALA A 22 4.46 -3.61 1.73
N GLU A 23 3.82 -4.43 0.90
CA GLU A 23 2.35 -4.52 0.82
C GLU A 23 1.73 -5.21 2.06
N ASP A 24 2.41 -6.22 2.61
CA ASP A 24 1.98 -6.86 3.87
C ASP A 24 2.00 -5.86 5.04
N GLN A 25 3.02 -5.01 5.11
CA GLN A 25 3.11 -3.93 6.09
C GLN A 25 2.01 -2.88 5.91
N ARG A 26 1.62 -2.54 4.68
CA ARG A 26 0.48 -1.64 4.42
C ARG A 26 -0.82 -2.21 4.93
N THR A 27 -1.02 -3.51 4.69
CA THR A 27 -2.17 -4.26 5.19
C THR A 27 -2.20 -4.26 6.71
N ALA A 28 -1.07 -4.56 7.36
CA ALA A 28 -0.96 -4.58 8.81
C ALA A 28 -1.30 -3.21 9.44
N ILE A 29 -0.72 -2.12 8.93
CA ILE A 29 -1.00 -0.76 9.42
C ILE A 29 -2.47 -0.42 9.25
N THR A 30 -3.04 -0.71 8.09
CA THR A 30 -4.45 -0.40 7.81
C THR A 30 -5.38 -1.20 8.71
N ASN A 31 -5.10 -2.48 8.95
CA ASN A 31 -5.90 -3.30 9.87
C ASN A 31 -5.85 -2.76 11.29
N ILE A 32 -4.67 -2.35 11.77
CA ILE A 32 -4.53 -1.68 13.08
C ILE A 32 -5.37 -0.41 13.13
N THR A 33 -5.30 0.45 12.08
CA THR A 33 -6.14 1.65 11.98
C THR A 33 -7.63 1.33 12.01
N LEU A 34 -8.08 0.31 11.27
CA LEU A 34 -9.48 -0.09 11.21
C LEU A 34 -10.02 -0.67 12.53
N ILE A 35 -9.16 -1.11 13.43
CA ILE A 35 -9.52 -1.53 14.79
C ILE A 35 -9.57 -0.33 15.74
N ILE A 36 -8.54 0.52 15.70
CA ILE A 36 -8.40 1.65 16.62
C ILE A 36 -9.46 2.73 16.34
N VAL A 37 -9.75 3.04 15.07
CA VAL A 37 -10.65 4.14 14.70
C VAL A 37 -12.06 3.94 15.25
N PRO A 38 -12.75 2.80 15.03
CA PRO A 38 -14.07 2.57 15.61
C PRO A 38 -14.07 2.60 17.15
N ALA A 39 -13.01 2.10 17.79
CA ALA A 39 -12.88 2.15 19.25
C ALA A 39 -12.84 3.61 19.75
N LEU A 40 -11.98 4.44 19.15
CA LEU A 40 -11.88 5.86 19.48
C LEU A 40 -13.20 6.60 19.24
N VAL A 41 -13.86 6.36 18.10
CA VAL A 41 -15.18 6.95 17.80
C VAL A 41 -16.22 6.51 18.84
N GLY A 42 -16.22 5.24 19.23
CA GLY A 42 -17.07 4.73 20.31
C GLY A 42 -16.84 5.44 21.63
N PHE A 43 -15.58 5.61 22.05
CA PHE A 43 -15.25 6.36 23.27
C PHE A 43 -15.69 7.83 23.20
N ILE A 44 -15.45 8.51 22.08
CA ILE A 44 -15.89 9.90 21.87
C ILE A 44 -17.42 10.01 21.98
N SER A 45 -18.17 9.05 21.44
CA SER A 45 -19.63 9.05 21.55
C SER A 45 -20.12 8.95 23.01
N GLN A 46 -19.37 8.26 23.88
CA GLN A 46 -19.72 8.08 25.30
C GLN A 46 -19.45 9.34 26.13
N THR A 47 -18.57 10.25 25.68
CA THR A 47 -18.34 11.53 26.37
C THR A 47 -19.41 12.59 26.08
N GLY A 48 -20.43 12.23 25.29
CA GLY A 48 -21.46 13.17 24.83
C GLY A 48 -20.90 14.23 23.88
N PHE A 49 -19.81 13.93 23.16
CA PHE A 49 -19.10 14.89 22.30
C PHE A 49 -18.64 16.14 23.05
N SER A 50 -18.30 16.02 24.34
CA SER A 50 -17.76 17.16 25.10
C SER A 50 -16.33 17.50 24.71
N ILE A 51 -15.91 18.73 25.02
CA ILE A 51 -14.54 19.24 24.78
C ILE A 51 -13.43 18.36 25.40
N SER A 52 -13.78 17.56 26.42
CA SER A 52 -12.86 16.59 27.02
C SER A 52 -12.41 15.49 26.05
N ALA A 53 -13.16 15.25 24.96
CA ALA A 53 -12.81 14.31 23.91
C ALA A 53 -11.88 14.88 22.82
N LEU A 54 -11.56 16.17 22.86
CA LEU A 54 -10.68 16.84 21.90
C LEU A 54 -9.33 16.10 21.68
N PRO A 55 -8.64 15.57 22.72
CA PRO A 55 -7.42 14.80 22.51
C PRO A 55 -7.63 13.55 21.63
N LEU A 56 -8.79 12.89 21.74
CA LEU A 56 -9.12 11.70 20.96
C LEU A 56 -9.44 12.05 19.50
N THR A 57 -10.09 13.18 19.24
CA THR A 57 -10.36 13.64 17.87
C THR A 57 -9.07 14.04 17.15
N LEU A 58 -8.15 14.71 17.85
CA LEU A 58 -6.81 15.03 17.34
C LEU A 58 -5.99 13.77 17.06
N LEU A 59 -6.10 12.74 17.92
CA LEU A 59 -5.46 11.45 17.69
C LEU A 59 -5.97 10.77 16.41
N LEU A 60 -7.27 10.84 16.12
CA LEU A 60 -7.84 10.32 14.86
C LEU A 60 -7.23 11.03 13.63
N ILE A 61 -7.08 12.36 13.69
CA ILE A 61 -6.43 13.14 12.61
C ILE A 61 -5.00 12.66 12.40
N VAL A 62 -4.23 12.56 13.49
CA VAL A 62 -2.83 12.12 13.45
C VAL A 62 -2.73 10.70 12.89
N LEU A 63 -3.58 9.77 13.32
CA LEU A 63 -3.59 8.39 12.84
C LEU A 63 -3.92 8.32 11.34
N GLY A 64 -4.91 9.09 10.87
CA GLY A 64 -5.25 9.15 9.45
C GLY A 64 -4.12 9.73 8.60
N ILE A 65 -3.50 10.83 9.02
CA ILE A 65 -2.35 11.41 8.29
C ILE A 65 -1.16 10.44 8.31
N TYR A 66 -0.84 9.85 9.45
CA TYR A 66 0.25 8.90 9.59
C TYR A 66 0.05 7.66 8.70
N GLY A 67 -1.16 7.09 8.70
CA GLY A 67 -1.52 5.96 7.85
C GLY A 67 -1.42 6.30 6.36
N ALA A 68 -1.86 7.49 5.97
CA ALA A 68 -1.75 7.98 4.59
C ALA A 68 -0.28 8.08 4.14
N VAL A 69 0.56 8.78 4.92
CA VAL A 69 1.98 8.96 4.62
C VAL A 69 2.70 7.61 4.59
N THR A 70 2.49 6.77 5.59
CA THR A 70 3.18 5.48 5.70
C THR A 70 2.74 4.52 4.59
N SER A 71 1.45 4.51 4.23
CA SER A 71 0.99 3.73 3.08
C SER A 71 1.61 4.20 1.77
N GLN A 72 1.82 5.50 1.57
CA GLN A 72 2.51 6.00 0.37
C GLN A 72 3.99 5.63 0.39
N LYS A 73 4.65 5.71 1.55
CA LYS A 73 6.05 5.34 1.68
C LYS A 73 6.28 3.86 1.38
N LEU A 74 5.40 2.99 1.87
CA LEU A 74 5.47 1.57 1.58
C LEU A 74 5.15 1.26 0.11
N TYR A 75 4.22 2.00 -0.52
CA TYR A 75 3.97 1.89 -1.95
C TYR A 75 5.21 2.26 -2.79
N GLU A 76 5.92 3.34 -2.41
CA GLU A 76 7.19 3.70 -3.05
C GLU A 76 8.20 2.56 -2.94
N ARG A 77 8.33 1.94 -1.75
CA ARG A 77 9.22 0.78 -1.57
C ARG A 77 8.81 -0.43 -2.39
N HIS A 78 7.51 -0.73 -2.46
CA HIS A 78 7.00 -1.78 -3.34
C HIS A 78 7.41 -1.52 -4.81
N CYS A 79 7.26 -0.29 -5.30
CA CYS A 79 7.67 0.09 -6.66
C CYS A 79 9.17 -0.06 -6.86
N TYR A 80 9.98 0.45 -5.92
CA TYR A 80 11.44 0.36 -5.97
C TYR A 80 11.93 -1.08 -6.15
N PHE A 81 11.44 -2.01 -5.33
CA PHE A 81 11.85 -3.42 -5.44
C PHE A 81 11.24 -4.11 -6.67
N SER A 82 10.02 -3.76 -7.06
CA SER A 82 9.39 -4.28 -8.28
C SER A 82 10.16 -3.87 -9.55
N ASP A 83 10.60 -2.61 -9.63
CA ASP A 83 11.40 -2.10 -10.73
C ASP A 83 12.78 -2.76 -10.76
N ARG A 84 13.41 -2.93 -9.59
CA ARG A 84 14.69 -3.64 -9.46
C ARG A 84 14.60 -5.11 -9.91
N SER A 85 13.53 -5.82 -9.52
CA SER A 85 13.22 -7.16 -10.03
C SER A 85 13.06 -7.19 -11.56
N GLY A 86 12.63 -6.07 -12.15
CA GLY A 86 12.53 -5.91 -13.60
C GLY A 86 13.88 -6.00 -14.30
N PHE A 87 14.90 -5.36 -13.75
CA PHE A 87 16.25 -5.39 -14.31
C PHE A 87 16.87 -6.79 -14.22
N TRP A 88 16.70 -7.52 -13.12
CA TRP A 88 17.18 -8.90 -13.02
C TRP A 88 16.52 -9.81 -14.05
N ARG A 89 15.20 -9.67 -14.24
CA ARG A 89 14.45 -10.42 -15.25
C ARG A 89 14.90 -10.10 -16.67
N GLU A 90 15.21 -8.85 -16.97
CA GLU A 90 15.75 -8.46 -18.27
C GLU A 90 17.09 -9.13 -18.54
N LYS A 91 17.98 -9.18 -17.54
CA LYS A 91 19.26 -9.90 -17.64
C LYS A 91 19.07 -11.40 -17.82
N ILE A 92 18.14 -12.02 -17.11
CA ILE A 92 17.81 -13.45 -17.31
C ILE A 92 17.29 -13.69 -18.75
N ASN A 93 16.45 -12.80 -19.28
CA ASN A 93 15.95 -12.91 -20.65
C ASN A 93 17.05 -12.71 -21.71
N GLU A 94 18.07 -11.89 -21.45
CA GLU A 94 19.26 -11.75 -22.30
C GLU A 94 20.08 -13.04 -22.34
N LEU A 95 20.26 -13.70 -21.19
CA LEU A 95 21.00 -14.97 -21.09
C LEU A 95 20.22 -16.15 -21.70
N HIS A 96 18.89 -16.14 -21.59
CA HIS A 96 18.01 -17.23 -22.02
C HIS A 96 16.90 -16.74 -22.97
N PRO A 97 17.24 -16.24 -24.17
CA PRO A 97 16.27 -15.63 -25.08
C PRO A 97 15.18 -16.59 -25.55
N LYS A 98 15.47 -17.89 -25.62
CA LYS A 98 14.52 -18.95 -26.00
C LYS A 98 13.33 -19.10 -25.03
N LEU A 99 13.45 -18.59 -23.80
CA LEU A 99 12.36 -18.62 -22.82
C LEU A 99 11.29 -17.56 -23.09
N GLU A 100 11.58 -16.56 -23.92
CA GLU A 100 10.63 -15.50 -24.32
C GLU A 100 9.91 -14.82 -23.14
N ILE A 101 10.59 -14.67 -21.99
CA ILE A 101 10.02 -14.20 -20.71
C ILE A 101 9.29 -12.87 -20.88
N ASN A 102 9.90 -11.94 -21.62
CA ASN A 102 9.30 -10.63 -21.89
C ASN A 102 8.03 -10.73 -22.74
N GLN A 103 7.97 -11.63 -23.71
CA GLN A 103 6.79 -11.83 -24.56
C GLN A 103 5.64 -12.44 -23.76
N ILE A 104 5.92 -13.44 -22.91
CA ILE A 104 4.95 -14.01 -21.98
C ILE A 104 4.35 -12.91 -21.10
N ARG A 105 5.20 -12.06 -20.50
CA ARG A 105 4.78 -10.94 -19.66
C ARG A 105 3.92 -9.92 -20.42
N ASN A 106 4.35 -9.52 -21.61
CA ASN A 106 3.61 -8.55 -22.43
C ASN A 106 2.25 -9.09 -22.87
N ASN A 107 2.17 -10.37 -23.22
CA ASN A 107 0.92 -11.04 -23.54
C ASN A 107 -0.01 -11.10 -22.33
N ALA A 108 0.50 -11.44 -21.15
CA ALA A 108 -0.28 -11.44 -19.91
C ALA A 108 -0.80 -10.03 -19.57
N ARG A 109 0.06 -9.00 -19.69
CA ARG A 109 -0.33 -7.60 -19.46
C ARG A 109 -1.40 -7.15 -20.46
N SER A 110 -1.24 -7.43 -21.75
CA SER A 110 -2.24 -7.11 -22.77
C SER A 110 -3.59 -7.76 -22.50
N LYS A 111 -3.61 -9.05 -22.12
CA LYS A 111 -4.84 -9.74 -21.71
C LYS A 111 -5.48 -9.10 -20.47
N HIS A 112 -4.67 -8.74 -19.48
CA HIS A 112 -5.14 -8.08 -18.26
C HIS A 112 -5.77 -6.71 -18.55
N THR A 113 -5.05 -5.84 -19.27
CA THR A 113 -5.53 -4.50 -19.67
C THR A 113 -6.82 -4.58 -20.49
N LYS A 114 -6.93 -5.55 -21.40
CA LYS A 114 -8.16 -5.77 -22.17
C LYS A 114 -9.33 -6.17 -21.28
N ARG A 115 -9.09 -6.98 -20.24
CA ARG A 115 -10.12 -7.48 -19.31
C ARG A 115 -10.56 -6.41 -18.30
N PHE A 116 -9.64 -5.58 -17.81
CA PHE A 116 -9.86 -4.66 -16.69
C PHE A 116 -9.66 -3.18 -17.08
N LYS A 117 -10.12 -2.77 -18.27
CA LYS A 117 -9.91 -1.42 -18.83
C LYS A 117 -10.22 -0.24 -17.91
N TYR A 118 -11.25 -0.38 -17.07
CA TYR A 118 -11.68 0.68 -16.15
C TYR A 118 -10.95 0.59 -14.80
N LEU A 119 -10.83 -0.62 -14.24
CA LEU A 119 -10.19 -0.83 -12.94
C LEU A 119 -8.68 -0.60 -12.97
N GLU A 120 -8.00 -0.89 -14.08
CA GLU A 120 -6.56 -0.62 -14.24
C GLU A 120 -6.23 0.87 -14.11
N LYS A 121 -7.19 1.76 -14.42
CA LYS A 121 -7.01 3.21 -14.24
C LYS A 121 -7.01 3.61 -12.77
N ILE A 122 -7.68 2.85 -11.92
CA ILE A 122 -7.70 3.07 -10.47
C ILE A 122 -6.43 2.47 -9.90
N ARG A 123 -5.50 3.33 -9.51
CA ARG A 123 -4.24 2.88 -8.91
C ARG A 123 -4.52 2.36 -7.52
N LEU A 124 -4.10 1.14 -7.21
CA LEU A 124 -4.36 0.52 -5.92
C LEU A 124 -3.96 1.43 -4.75
N TYR A 125 -2.82 2.12 -4.84
CA TYR A 125 -2.37 3.04 -3.79
C TYR A 125 -3.34 4.18 -3.46
N SER A 126 -4.17 4.62 -4.41
CA SER A 126 -5.13 5.70 -4.16
C SER A 126 -6.27 5.24 -3.25
N LEU A 127 -6.62 3.96 -3.28
CA LEU A 127 -7.65 3.38 -2.40
C LEU A 127 -7.17 3.38 -0.94
N TRP A 128 -5.92 2.96 -0.71
CA TRP A 128 -5.30 3.01 0.61
C TRP A 128 -5.16 4.44 1.13
N LEU A 129 -4.76 5.37 0.26
CA LEU A 129 -4.68 6.79 0.62
C LEU A 129 -6.05 7.35 1.01
N ALA A 130 -7.09 7.07 0.21
CA ALA A 130 -8.44 7.55 0.46
C ALA A 130 -8.99 7.06 1.80
N LEU A 131 -8.73 5.79 2.16
CA LEU A 131 -9.14 5.23 3.45
C LEU A 131 -8.54 6.02 4.63
N HIS A 132 -7.24 6.27 4.60
CA HIS A 132 -6.56 7.00 5.67
C HIS A 132 -6.93 8.49 5.71
N LEU A 133 -7.16 9.11 4.56
CA LEU A 133 -7.71 10.47 4.50
C LEU A 133 -9.13 10.56 5.05
N LEU A 134 -9.96 9.54 4.86
CA LEU A 134 -11.30 9.47 5.44
C LEU A 134 -11.23 9.38 6.98
N VAL A 135 -10.27 8.64 7.53
CA VAL A 135 -10.02 8.62 8.99
C VAL A 135 -9.65 10.02 9.50
N ALA A 136 -8.74 10.72 8.81
CA ALA A 136 -8.38 12.08 9.19
C ALA A 136 -9.57 13.04 9.10
N LEU A 137 -10.41 12.91 8.07
CA LEU A 137 -11.62 13.68 7.89
C LEU A 137 -12.64 13.44 9.01
N ILE A 138 -12.82 12.19 9.46
CA ILE A 138 -13.66 11.87 10.63
C ILE A 138 -13.14 12.60 11.87
N GLY A 139 -11.84 12.58 12.12
CA GLY A 139 -11.22 13.30 13.23
C GLY A 139 -11.44 14.82 13.15
N LEU A 140 -11.36 15.41 11.96
CA LEU A 140 -11.65 16.83 11.73
C LEU A 140 -13.11 17.17 12.02
N ILE A 141 -14.05 16.37 11.50
CA ILE A 141 -15.49 16.56 11.75
C ILE A 141 -15.78 16.48 13.24
N LEU A 142 -15.27 15.45 13.94
CA LEU A 142 -15.48 15.30 15.38
C LEU A 142 -14.85 16.45 16.17
N THR A 143 -13.69 16.95 15.74
CA THR A 143 -13.05 18.13 16.37
C THR A 143 -13.96 19.36 16.29
N ILE A 144 -14.62 19.59 15.15
CA ILE A 144 -15.58 20.69 14.99
C ILE A 144 -16.79 20.47 15.92
N VAL A 145 -17.31 19.25 15.99
CA VAL A 145 -18.47 18.92 16.82
C VAL A 145 -18.19 19.12 18.32
N VAL A 146 -17.01 18.73 18.82
CA VAL A 146 -16.70 18.86 20.26
C VAL A 146 -16.36 20.30 20.71
N LEU A 147 -16.12 21.19 19.75
CA LEU A 147 -15.83 22.61 20.00
C LEU A 147 -17.07 23.52 19.90
N TRP A 148 -18.18 22.99 19.37
CA TRP A 148 -19.44 23.71 19.21
C TRP A 148 -20.37 23.44 20.40
#